data_AF-A0A816LQD7-F1
#
_entry.id   AF-A0A816LQD7-F1
#
_cell.length_a   1.000
_cell.length_b   1.000
_cell.length_c   1.000
_cell.angle_alpha   90.00
_cell.angle_beta   90.00
_cell.angle_gamma   90.00
#
_symmetry.space_group_name_H-M   'P 1'
#
loop_
_entity.id
_entity.type
_entity.pdbx_description
1 polymer ?
#
loop_
_entity_poly.entity_id
_entity_poly.type
_entity_poly.pdbx_seq_one_letter_code
_entity_poly.pdbx_strand_id
1 'polypeptide(L)'
;MLDTQLDGSWTLFKRVFKKQYLSNKEETIRRQIWEENFAIIRKHNLESDIGIHSYTLEMNQFGDMTNEEFRNQMNGFKMNLQSKINQADHYIFSAPANVALPDSVDWRTKGYVTNIKDQGQCGSCWAFSTTGSLEGQHFAKTSKLVSLSEQNLVDCSLNLGCHGGVMDIAFLYIKSNGGIDTEWTYPYEAQRDKCRFDPTNIGATDTGFVEIKMGNETDLQAAIATIGPISVAIDASKSSFQFYSSGVYDEPHCSTYILDHGVLAVGYGTVNLQDYYIVKNSWGTNWGNQGYIWMSRNNHNQCGIATVASYPLV
;
A
#
# COMPACT_ATOMS: atom_id res chain seq x y z
N MET A 1 5.62 -28.48 -21.04
CA MET A 1 7.08 -28.69 -20.91
C MET A 1 7.70 -27.35 -20.55
N LEU A 2 8.71 -27.33 -19.69
CA LEU A 2 9.43 -26.11 -19.33
C LEU A 2 10.26 -25.61 -20.51
N ASP A 3 10.36 -24.29 -20.68
CA ASP A 3 11.19 -23.69 -21.72
C ASP A 3 12.66 -23.67 -21.31
N THR A 4 13.46 -24.55 -21.90
CA THR A 4 14.91 -24.66 -21.67
C THR A 4 15.67 -23.36 -21.99
N GLN A 5 15.13 -22.46 -22.81
CA GLN A 5 15.76 -21.17 -23.09
C GLN A 5 15.73 -20.24 -21.86
N LEU A 6 14.80 -20.46 -20.93
CA LEU A 6 14.62 -19.63 -19.74
C LEU A 6 15.39 -20.13 -18.51
N ASP A 7 16.19 -21.20 -18.63
CA ASP A 7 16.90 -21.80 -17.49
C ASP A 7 17.92 -20.87 -16.83
N GLY A 8 18.61 -20.06 -17.64
CA GLY A 8 19.50 -19.02 -17.14
C GLY A 8 18.74 -17.95 -16.35
N SER A 9 17.63 -17.45 -16.90
CA SER A 9 16.79 -16.42 -16.29
C SER A 9 16.16 -16.90 -14.98
N TRP A 10 15.71 -18.15 -14.92
CA TRP A 10 15.20 -18.75 -13.69
C TRP A 10 16.26 -18.89 -12.61
N THR A 11 17.46 -19.35 -13.00
CA THR A 11 18.58 -19.47 -12.05
C THR A 11 18.95 -18.10 -11.47
N LEU A 12 18.92 -17.06 -12.31
CA LEU A 12 19.14 -15.68 -11.88
C LEU A 12 18.02 -15.20 -10.96
N PHE A 13 16.76 -15.40 -11.32
CA PHE A 13 15.59 -15.05 -10.51
C PHE A 13 15.69 -15.63 -9.10
N LYS A 14 15.94 -16.95 -8.99
CA LYS A 14 16.11 -17.60 -7.69
C LYS A 14 17.25 -16.99 -6.87
N ARG A 15 18.37 -16.63 -7.52
CA ARG A 15 19.51 -16.02 -6.84
C ARG A 15 19.22 -14.60 -6.36
N VAL A 16 18.63 -13.77 -7.21
CA VAL A 16 18.29 -12.36 -6.91
C VAL A 16 17.31 -12.28 -5.75
N PHE A 17 16.24 -13.07 -5.79
CA PHE A 17 15.19 -13.06 -4.77
C PHE A 17 15.37 -14.12 -3.69
N LYS A 18 16.55 -14.76 -3.64
CA LYS A 18 16.94 -15.76 -2.64
C LYS A 18 15.90 -16.88 -2.46
N LYS A 19 15.28 -17.32 -3.57
CA LYS A 19 14.24 -18.35 -3.56
C LYS A 19 14.84 -19.72 -3.21
N GLN A 20 14.16 -20.42 -2.32
CA GLN A 20 14.49 -21.77 -1.91
C GLN A 20 13.21 -22.61 -1.92
N TYR A 21 13.30 -23.83 -2.40
CA TYR A 21 12.17 -24.75 -2.52
C TYR A 21 12.51 -26.06 -1.81
N LEU A 22 11.52 -26.67 -1.16
CA LEU A 22 11.70 -27.86 -0.32
C LEU A 22 11.94 -29.13 -1.15
N SER A 23 11.57 -29.12 -2.43
CA SER A 23 11.73 -30.26 -3.32
C SER A 23 11.85 -29.84 -4.78
N ASN A 24 12.44 -30.71 -5.60
CA ASN A 24 12.46 -30.54 -7.06
C ASN A 24 11.05 -30.47 -7.67
N LYS A 25 10.07 -31.13 -7.04
CA LYS A 25 8.67 -31.07 -7.46
C LYS A 25 8.09 -29.67 -7.25
N GLU A 26 8.33 -29.09 -6.09
CA GLU A 26 7.94 -27.70 -5.81
C GLU A 26 8.64 -26.73 -6.74
N GLU A 27 9.97 -26.86 -6.92
CA GLU A 27 10.72 -26.01 -7.84
C GLU A 27 10.16 -26.06 -9.26
N THR A 28 9.78 -27.24 -9.74
CA THR A 28 9.17 -27.42 -11.06
C THR A 28 7.86 -26.65 -11.18
N ILE A 29 6.99 -26.71 -10.16
CA ILE A 29 5.72 -25.97 -10.12
C ILE A 29 5.97 -24.46 -10.09
N ARG A 30 6.89 -24.02 -9.23
CA ARG A 30 7.26 -22.60 -9.08
C ARG A 30 7.85 -22.02 -10.37
N ARG A 31 8.65 -22.83 -11.09
CA ARG A 31 9.16 -22.48 -12.41
C ARG A 31 8.04 -22.35 -13.45
N GLN A 32 7.05 -23.25 -13.45
CA GLN A 32 5.91 -23.16 -14.37
C GLN A 32 5.13 -21.85 -14.17
N ILE A 33 4.80 -21.53 -12.91
CA ILE A 33 4.13 -20.28 -12.55
C ILE A 33 4.97 -19.07 -13.00
N TRP A 34 6.28 -19.11 -12.78
CA TRP A 34 7.19 -18.06 -13.22
C TRP A 34 7.22 -17.87 -14.74
N GLU A 35 7.19 -18.94 -15.53
CA GLU A 35 7.13 -18.86 -17.00
C GLU A 35 5.78 -18.29 -17.47
N GLU A 36 4.67 -18.65 -16.83
CA GLU A 36 3.35 -18.10 -17.11
C GLU A 36 3.31 -16.58 -16.83
N ASN A 37 3.80 -16.15 -15.67
CA ASN A 37 3.91 -14.73 -15.33
C ASN A 37 4.87 -13.99 -16.27
N PHE A 38 5.99 -14.60 -16.66
CA PHE A 38 6.91 -14.04 -17.65
C PHE A 38 6.23 -13.79 -18.99
N ALA A 39 5.38 -14.73 -19.45
CA ALA A 39 4.61 -14.55 -20.68
C ALA A 39 3.58 -13.41 -20.58
N ILE A 40 2.90 -13.28 -19.43
CA ILE A 40 1.97 -12.18 -19.15
C ILE A 40 2.69 -10.83 -19.23
N ILE A 41 3.82 -10.70 -18.53
CA ILE A 41 4.64 -9.47 -18.50
C ILE A 41 5.09 -9.10 -19.93
N ARG A 42 5.64 -10.07 -20.67
CA ARG A 42 6.12 -9.83 -22.03
C ARG A 42 5.00 -9.38 -22.96
N LYS A 43 3.83 -10.01 -22.89
CA LYS A 43 2.68 -9.62 -23.71
C LYS A 43 2.24 -8.19 -23.39
N HIS A 44 2.07 -7.88 -22.11
CA HIS A 44 1.67 -6.54 -21.67
C HIS A 44 2.65 -5.46 -22.13
N ASN A 45 3.96 -5.70 -22.01
CA ASN A 45 4.95 -4.69 -22.41
C ASN A 45 4.99 -4.49 -23.93
N LEU A 46 4.73 -5.52 -24.75
CA LEU A 46 4.54 -5.34 -26.19
C LEU A 46 3.32 -4.46 -26.52
N GLU A 47 2.25 -4.57 -25.72
CA GLU A 47 1.07 -3.71 -25.85
C GLU A 47 1.36 -2.27 -25.39
N SER A 48 2.17 -2.10 -24.33
CA SER A 48 2.63 -0.78 -23.88
C SER A 48 3.53 -0.09 -24.91
N ASP A 49 4.43 -0.82 -25.58
CA ASP A 49 5.33 -0.28 -26.62
C ASP A 49 4.56 0.33 -27.81
N ILE A 50 3.34 -0.13 -28.07
CA ILE A 50 2.45 0.41 -29.11
C ILE A 50 1.37 1.35 -28.55
N GLY A 51 1.51 1.78 -27.30
CA GLY A 51 0.68 2.80 -26.67
C GLY A 51 -0.69 2.34 -26.16
N ILE A 52 -0.92 1.03 -26.02
CA ILE A 52 -2.18 0.51 -25.44
C ILE A 52 -2.22 0.76 -23.93
N HIS A 53 -1.09 0.58 -23.24
CA HIS A 53 -0.97 0.77 -21.79
C HIS A 53 0.00 1.90 -21.47
N SER A 54 -0.35 2.74 -20.49
CA SER A 54 0.47 3.84 -19.96
C SER A 54 1.54 3.44 -18.95
N TYR A 55 1.68 2.14 -18.70
CA TYR A 55 2.58 1.57 -17.70
C TYR A 55 3.23 0.29 -18.21
N THR A 56 4.27 -0.14 -17.51
CA THR A 56 5.00 -1.39 -17.80
C THR A 56 4.99 -2.33 -16.60
N LEU A 57 5.20 -3.61 -16.90
CA LEU A 57 5.37 -4.66 -15.91
C LEU A 57 6.81 -5.15 -15.87
N GLU A 58 7.24 -5.65 -14.72
CA GLU A 58 8.54 -6.27 -14.54
C GLU A 58 8.46 -7.50 -13.63
N MET A 59 9.34 -8.47 -13.89
CA MET A 59 9.47 -9.63 -13.03
C MET A 59 10.08 -9.21 -11.69
N ASN A 60 9.33 -9.40 -10.60
CA ASN A 60 9.75 -9.05 -9.24
C ASN A 60 9.72 -10.29 -8.32
N GLN A 61 9.90 -10.09 -7.02
CA GLN A 61 9.97 -11.18 -6.03
C GLN A 61 8.73 -12.08 -5.99
N PHE A 62 7.60 -11.68 -6.56
CA PHE A 62 6.36 -12.46 -6.60
C PHE A 62 6.21 -13.30 -7.88
N GLY A 63 7.26 -13.34 -8.72
CA GLY A 63 7.25 -14.01 -10.01
C GLY A 63 6.85 -15.48 -10.00
N ASP A 64 7.15 -16.21 -8.92
CA ASP A 64 6.85 -17.63 -8.75
C ASP A 64 5.56 -17.90 -7.95
N MET A 65 4.72 -16.87 -7.78
CA MET A 65 3.42 -16.95 -7.12
C MET A 65 2.30 -16.78 -8.15
N THR A 66 1.25 -17.59 -8.01
CA THR A 66 0.01 -17.30 -8.73
C THR A 66 -0.61 -16.01 -8.17
N ASN A 67 -1.44 -15.34 -8.95
CA ASN A 67 -2.14 -14.15 -8.45
C ASN A 67 -3.04 -14.47 -7.23
N GLU A 68 -3.61 -15.67 -7.15
CA GLU A 68 -4.38 -16.09 -5.98
C GLU A 68 -3.51 -16.24 -4.73
N GLU A 69 -2.36 -16.91 -4.83
CA GLU A 69 -1.39 -17.01 -3.72
C GLU A 69 -0.93 -15.62 -3.27
N PHE A 70 -0.63 -14.75 -4.24
CA PHE A 70 -0.21 -13.38 -4.00
C PHE A 70 -1.26 -12.59 -3.22
N ARG A 71 -2.51 -12.56 -3.69
CA ARG A 71 -3.60 -11.85 -3.00
C ARG A 71 -3.84 -12.40 -1.60
N ASN A 72 -3.83 -13.72 -1.44
CA ASN A 72 -4.08 -14.34 -0.14
C ASN A 72 -2.98 -14.05 0.90
N GLN A 73 -1.74 -13.79 0.46
CA GLN A 73 -0.62 -13.51 1.36
C GLN A 73 -0.35 -12.02 1.56
N MET A 74 -0.48 -11.22 0.51
CA MET A 74 -0.03 -9.82 0.48
C MET A 74 -1.16 -8.82 0.72
N ASN A 75 -2.42 -9.20 0.44
CA ASN A 75 -3.56 -8.30 0.57
C ASN A 75 -4.27 -8.58 1.90
N GLY A 76 -4.46 -7.53 2.70
CA GLY A 76 -4.97 -7.63 4.07
C GLY A 76 -6.08 -6.65 4.42
N PHE A 77 -6.51 -5.78 3.50
CA PHE A 77 -7.60 -4.86 3.78
C PHE A 77 -8.93 -5.60 3.82
N LYS A 78 -9.77 -5.28 4.82
CA LYS A 78 -11.05 -5.97 5.06
C LYS A 78 -12.19 -4.96 5.18
N MET A 79 -12.73 -4.53 4.04
CA MET A 79 -13.77 -3.49 3.97
C MET A 79 -14.99 -3.76 4.89
N ASN A 80 -15.33 -5.02 5.12
CA ASN A 80 -16.44 -5.40 6.00
C ASN A 80 -16.21 -5.03 7.48
N LEU A 81 -14.98 -4.74 7.90
CA LEU A 81 -14.69 -4.23 9.24
C LEU A 81 -15.01 -2.74 9.38
N GLN A 82 -15.10 -2.00 8.28
CA GLN A 82 -15.44 -0.58 8.28
C GLN A 82 -16.83 -0.32 8.90
N SER A 83 -17.77 -1.24 8.68
CA SER A 83 -19.14 -1.13 9.21
C SER A 83 -19.22 -1.22 10.75
N LYS A 84 -18.12 -1.53 11.43
CA LYS A 84 -18.03 -1.58 12.90
C LYS A 84 -17.68 -0.24 13.54
N ILE A 85 -17.38 0.79 12.75
CA ILE A 85 -17.00 2.12 13.23
C ILE A 85 -18.28 2.96 13.44
N ASN A 86 -18.40 3.64 14.57
CA ASN A 86 -19.55 4.51 14.80
C ASN A 86 -19.33 5.88 14.15
N GLN A 87 -20.40 6.56 13.75
CA GLN A 87 -20.33 7.92 13.22
C GLN A 87 -19.72 8.94 14.20
N ALA A 88 -19.86 8.71 15.51
CA ALA A 88 -19.29 9.58 16.52
C ALA A 88 -17.77 9.44 16.68
N ASP A 89 -17.17 8.41 16.07
CA ASP A 89 -15.76 8.07 16.23
C ASP A 89 -14.84 8.80 15.25
N HIS A 90 -15.40 9.52 14.25
CA HIS A 90 -14.65 10.17 13.19
C HIS A 90 -15.28 11.49 12.72
N TYR A 91 -14.49 12.26 11.97
CA TYR A 91 -14.96 13.44 11.26
C TYR A 91 -14.98 13.17 9.76
N ILE A 92 -15.76 13.96 9.01
CA ILE A 92 -15.73 13.96 7.56
C ILE A 92 -14.95 15.18 7.09
N PHE A 93 -14.02 14.96 6.17
CA PHE A 93 -13.21 16.02 5.59
C PHE A 93 -14.09 17.04 4.87
N SER A 94 -13.78 18.30 5.09
CA SER A 94 -14.39 19.42 4.38
C SER A 94 -13.27 20.22 3.76
N ALA A 95 -13.20 20.22 2.42
CA ALA A 95 -12.18 20.94 1.69
C ALA A 95 -12.26 22.45 1.99
N PRO A 96 -11.11 23.14 2.14
CA PRO A 96 -11.10 24.59 2.31
C PRO A 96 -11.76 25.29 1.10
N ALA A 97 -12.75 26.15 1.36
CA ALA A 97 -13.40 26.90 0.30
C ALA A 97 -12.41 27.87 -0.39
N ASN A 98 -12.47 27.95 -1.72
CA ASN A 98 -11.72 28.90 -2.55
C ASN A 98 -10.18 28.80 -2.46
N VAL A 99 -9.62 27.64 -2.11
CA VAL A 99 -8.17 27.41 -2.14
C VAL A 99 -7.78 26.79 -3.48
N ALA A 100 -6.92 27.48 -4.23
CA ALA A 100 -6.24 26.89 -5.38
C ALA A 100 -5.21 25.88 -4.89
N LEU A 101 -5.39 24.61 -5.28
CA LEU A 101 -4.45 23.55 -4.95
C LEU A 101 -3.22 23.62 -5.88
N PRO A 102 -2.02 23.23 -5.40
CA PRO A 102 -0.86 23.07 -6.27
C PRO A 102 -1.13 22.04 -7.37
N ASP A 103 -0.54 22.23 -8.56
CA ASP A 103 -0.65 21.28 -9.68
C ASP A 103 -0.01 19.92 -9.36
N SER A 104 1.01 19.91 -8.50
CA SER A 104 1.67 18.69 -8.02
C SER A 104 2.11 18.82 -6.57
N VAL A 105 2.07 17.69 -5.86
CA VAL A 105 2.52 17.55 -4.47
C VAL A 105 3.31 16.26 -4.36
N ASP A 106 4.47 16.32 -3.69
CA ASP A 106 5.26 15.15 -3.36
C ASP A 106 5.86 15.27 -1.95
N TRP A 107 5.20 14.62 -1.00
CA TRP A 107 5.56 14.65 0.42
C TRP A 107 6.91 13.96 0.72
N ARG A 108 7.42 13.12 -0.19
CA ARG A 108 8.76 12.50 -0.06
C ARG A 108 9.84 13.56 -0.06
N THR A 109 9.67 14.61 -0.86
CA THR A 109 10.62 15.73 -0.96
C THR A 109 10.56 16.69 0.23
N LYS A 110 9.59 16.51 1.13
CA LYS A 110 9.31 17.41 2.25
C LYS A 110 9.61 16.79 3.62
N GLY A 111 10.05 15.54 3.67
CA GLY A 111 10.41 14.84 4.91
C GLY A 111 9.24 14.18 5.64
N TYR A 112 8.06 14.08 5.01
CA TYR A 112 6.84 13.52 5.62
C TYR A 112 6.74 11.99 5.49
N VAL A 113 7.65 11.37 4.74
CA VAL A 113 7.52 9.97 4.32
C VAL A 113 8.77 9.20 4.74
N THR A 114 8.59 8.19 5.59
CA THR A 114 9.64 7.23 5.95
C THR A 114 10.04 6.37 4.75
N ASN A 115 11.14 5.62 4.86
CA ASN A 115 11.55 4.65 3.85
C ASN A 115 10.45 3.62 3.55
N ILE A 116 10.52 3.01 2.37
CA ILE A 116 9.69 1.85 2.03
C ILE A 116 10.02 0.70 2.99
N LYS A 117 8.96 0.03 3.47
CA LYS A 117 9.03 -1.15 4.31
C LYS A 117 8.51 -2.38 3.55
N ASP A 118 8.62 -3.56 4.16
CA ASP A 118 8.16 -4.82 3.58
C ASP A 118 7.33 -5.60 4.62
N GLN A 119 6.05 -5.83 4.31
CA GLN A 119 5.12 -6.56 5.18
C GLN A 119 5.34 -8.08 5.17
N GLY A 120 6.14 -8.60 4.22
CA GLY A 120 6.33 -10.04 4.07
C GLY A 120 5.02 -10.82 3.89
N GLN A 121 4.98 -12.06 4.35
CA GLN A 121 3.84 -12.97 4.19
C GLN A 121 2.76 -12.77 5.28
N CYS A 122 2.36 -11.53 5.52
CA CYS A 122 1.37 -11.16 6.52
C CYS A 122 0.42 -10.11 5.92
N GLY A 123 -0.89 -10.36 5.97
CA GLY A 123 -1.96 -9.46 5.50
C GLY A 123 -2.13 -8.24 6.42
N SER A 124 -1.08 -7.44 6.56
CA SER A 124 -0.97 -6.30 7.48
C SER A 124 -0.79 -4.96 6.78
N CYS A 125 -1.06 -4.89 5.47
CA CYS A 125 -1.03 -3.64 4.70
C CYS A 125 -1.81 -2.49 5.37
N TRP A 126 -2.91 -2.80 6.06
CA TRP A 126 -3.68 -1.84 6.85
C TRP A 126 -2.84 -1.19 7.97
N ALA A 127 -1.95 -1.94 8.62
CA ALA A 127 -1.05 -1.42 9.65
C ALA A 127 0.00 -0.49 9.04
N PHE A 128 0.62 -0.87 7.92
CA PHE A 128 1.59 -0.04 7.19
C PHE A 128 0.98 1.25 6.63
N SER A 129 -0.25 1.19 6.13
CA SER A 129 -0.99 2.37 5.69
C SER A 129 -1.26 3.30 6.88
N THR A 130 -1.73 2.74 8.01
CA THR A 130 -1.98 3.48 9.27
C THR A 130 -0.73 4.19 9.78
N THR A 131 0.38 3.45 9.98
CA THR A 131 1.63 4.03 10.47
C THR A 131 2.14 5.07 9.50
N GLY A 132 2.16 4.79 8.19
CA GLY A 132 2.63 5.74 7.19
C GLY A 132 1.89 7.08 7.19
N SER A 133 0.56 7.07 7.40
CA SER A 133 -0.20 8.33 7.52
C SER A 133 0.09 9.03 8.84
N LEU A 134 0.13 8.30 9.96
CA LEU A 134 0.44 8.86 11.28
C LEU A 134 1.88 9.43 11.36
N GLU A 135 2.85 8.79 10.74
CA GLU A 135 4.23 9.27 10.60
C GLU A 135 4.26 10.65 9.93
N GLY A 136 3.50 10.82 8.84
CA GLY A 136 3.37 12.08 8.13
C GLY A 136 2.69 13.17 8.96
N GLN A 137 1.59 12.85 9.65
CA GLN A 137 0.89 13.80 10.52
C GLN A 137 1.72 14.19 11.75
N HIS A 138 2.46 13.23 12.31
CA HIS A 138 3.38 13.49 13.41
C HIS A 138 4.50 14.45 12.96
N PHE A 139 5.11 14.20 11.79
CA PHE A 139 6.10 15.09 11.22
C PHE A 139 5.54 16.50 10.97
N ALA A 140 4.32 16.61 10.45
CA ALA A 140 3.67 17.90 10.22
C ALA A 140 3.59 18.75 11.50
N LYS A 141 3.31 18.11 12.64
CA LYS A 141 3.16 18.77 13.95
C LYS A 141 4.48 19.04 14.65
N THR A 142 5.43 18.10 14.57
CA THR A 142 6.64 18.12 15.42
C THR A 142 7.93 18.42 14.66
N SER A 143 7.89 18.38 13.32
CA SER A 143 9.06 18.40 12.44
C SER A 143 10.07 17.28 12.71
N LYS A 144 9.65 16.19 13.36
CA LYS A 144 10.47 15.00 13.62
C LYS A 144 9.85 13.79 12.92
N LEU A 145 10.61 13.18 12.01
CA LEU A 145 10.15 11.99 11.32
C LEU A 145 10.55 10.78 12.15
N VAL A 146 9.56 10.03 12.61
CA VAL A 146 9.74 8.85 13.46
C VAL A 146 9.15 7.66 12.71
N SER A 147 9.87 6.55 12.61
CA SER A 147 9.29 5.30 12.09
C SER A 147 8.47 4.64 13.19
N LEU A 148 7.18 4.41 12.95
CA LEU A 148 6.24 3.84 13.91
C LEU A 148 6.10 2.33 13.72
N SER A 149 5.74 1.62 14.80
CA SER A 149 5.67 0.16 14.83
C SER A 149 4.40 -0.40 14.21
N GLU A 150 4.52 -1.05 13.06
CA GLU A 150 3.40 -1.84 12.53
C GLU A 150 3.08 -3.05 13.41
N GLN A 151 4.10 -3.64 14.06
CA GLN A 151 3.92 -4.81 14.91
C GLN A 151 3.03 -4.53 16.12
N ASN A 152 3.18 -3.36 16.73
CA ASN A 152 2.29 -2.90 17.79
C ASN A 152 0.83 -2.96 17.34
N LEU A 153 0.51 -2.53 16.12
CA LEU A 153 -0.85 -2.60 15.59
C LEU A 153 -1.29 -4.05 15.34
N VAL A 154 -0.43 -4.85 14.71
CA VAL A 154 -0.70 -6.26 14.40
C VAL A 154 -1.07 -7.07 15.65
N ASP A 155 -0.37 -6.83 16.75
CA ASP A 155 -0.53 -7.59 17.99
C ASP A 155 -1.66 -7.04 18.87
N CYS A 156 -1.72 -5.71 19.03
CA CYS A 156 -2.51 -5.06 20.07
C CYS A 156 -3.86 -4.51 19.61
N SER A 157 -4.01 -4.17 18.32
CA SER A 157 -5.25 -3.54 17.86
C SER A 157 -6.42 -4.52 17.79
N LEU A 158 -7.64 -3.98 17.65
CA LEU A 158 -8.87 -4.74 17.47
C LEU A 158 -9.00 -5.36 16.06
N ASN A 159 -8.03 -5.13 15.17
CA ASN A 159 -7.95 -5.80 13.88
C ASN A 159 -7.54 -7.28 14.04
N LEU A 160 -7.50 -8.01 12.92
CA LEU A 160 -7.26 -9.45 12.89
C LEU A 160 -5.77 -9.80 12.67
N GLY A 161 -4.86 -8.88 12.99
CA GLY A 161 -3.42 -9.05 12.76
C GLY A 161 -3.11 -9.34 11.30
N CYS A 162 -2.37 -10.41 11.03
CA CYS A 162 -2.06 -10.86 9.66
C CYS A 162 -3.26 -11.39 8.86
N HIS A 163 -4.42 -11.60 9.48
CA HIS A 163 -5.65 -12.00 8.77
C HIS A 163 -6.44 -10.79 8.24
N GLY A 164 -5.92 -9.58 8.46
CA GLY A 164 -6.43 -8.36 7.87
C GLY A 164 -7.06 -7.38 8.85
N GLY A 165 -7.39 -6.21 8.31
CA GLY A 165 -7.82 -5.07 9.10
C GLY A 165 -8.22 -3.88 8.24
N VAL A 166 -8.55 -2.78 8.90
CA VAL A 166 -8.77 -1.45 8.30
C VAL A 166 -8.00 -0.41 9.11
N MET A 167 -7.62 0.69 8.43
CA MET A 167 -6.80 1.74 9.02
C MET A 167 -7.53 2.46 10.15
N ASP A 168 -8.83 2.65 10.01
CA ASP A 168 -9.63 3.44 10.96
C ASP A 168 -9.78 2.79 12.33
N ILE A 169 -9.90 1.46 12.38
CA ILE A 169 -9.84 0.70 13.63
C ILE A 169 -8.46 0.85 14.30
N ALA A 170 -7.39 0.95 13.50
CA ALA A 170 -6.06 1.13 14.02
C ALA A 170 -5.85 2.55 14.59
N PHE A 171 -6.37 3.59 13.93
CA PHE A 171 -6.39 4.95 14.48
C PHE A 171 -7.14 5.02 15.83
N LEU A 172 -8.33 4.41 15.92
CA LEU A 172 -9.07 4.32 17.18
C LEU A 172 -8.33 3.56 18.28
N TYR A 173 -7.63 2.49 17.92
CA TYR A 173 -6.74 1.80 18.85
C TYR A 173 -5.65 2.74 19.37
N ILE A 174 -4.92 3.45 18.51
CA ILE A 174 -3.82 4.35 18.93
C ILE A 174 -4.33 5.43 19.88
N LYS A 175 -5.49 6.02 19.55
CA LYS A 175 -6.18 6.99 20.40
C LYS A 175 -6.51 6.43 21.78
N SER A 176 -7.16 5.26 21.83
CA SER A 176 -7.58 4.64 23.10
C SER A 176 -6.41 4.09 23.92
N ASN A 177 -5.35 3.64 23.25
CA ASN A 177 -4.13 3.13 23.87
C ASN A 177 -3.24 4.25 24.43
N GLY A 178 -3.45 5.49 23.99
CA GLY A 178 -2.67 6.66 24.40
C GLY A 178 -1.35 6.82 23.64
N GLY A 179 -1.17 6.11 22.52
CA GLY A 179 0.04 6.17 21.71
C GLY A 179 0.35 4.87 20.99
N ILE A 180 1.42 4.90 20.21
CA ILE A 180 1.99 3.77 19.48
C ILE A 180 3.52 3.80 19.62
N ASP A 181 4.13 2.63 19.76
CA ASP A 181 5.58 2.49 19.88
C ASP A 181 6.31 2.82 18.57
N THR A 182 7.61 3.11 18.67
CA THR A 182 8.49 3.23 17.50
C THR A 182 8.83 1.86 16.90
N GLU A 183 9.14 1.84 15.61
CA GLU A 183 9.64 0.63 14.93
C GLU A 183 10.95 0.10 15.57
N TRP A 184 11.76 0.99 16.15
CA TRP A 184 13.02 0.58 16.77
C TRP A 184 12.81 -0.20 18.08
N THR A 185 11.81 0.19 18.87
CA THR A 185 11.49 -0.44 20.17
C THR A 185 10.57 -1.65 20.03
N TYR A 186 9.76 -1.68 18.98
CA TYR A 186 8.85 -2.79 18.69
C TYR A 186 8.92 -3.15 17.19
N PRO A 187 9.96 -3.88 16.76
CA PRO A 187 10.20 -4.18 15.35
C PRO A 187 9.15 -5.09 14.72
N TYR A 188 9.00 -4.97 13.40
CA TYR A 188 8.10 -5.81 12.61
C TYR A 188 8.57 -7.27 12.47
N GLU A 189 7.65 -8.21 12.73
CA GLU A 189 7.92 -9.65 12.79
C GLU A 189 7.10 -10.47 11.77
N ALA A 190 6.21 -9.81 11.00
CA ALA A 190 5.36 -10.45 9.98
C ALA A 190 4.49 -11.61 10.48
N GLN A 191 4.10 -11.57 11.76
CA GLN A 191 3.20 -12.53 12.39
C GLN A 191 2.46 -11.86 13.54
N ARG A 192 1.29 -12.39 13.92
CA ARG A 192 0.61 -11.93 15.14
C ARG A 192 1.17 -12.66 16.36
N ASP A 193 1.53 -11.90 17.38
CA ASP A 193 1.98 -12.38 18.67
C ASP A 193 1.21 -11.67 19.80
N LYS A 194 1.58 -11.96 21.06
CA LYS A 194 1.07 -11.26 22.23
C LYS A 194 1.48 -9.80 22.17
N CYS A 195 0.53 -8.90 22.43
CA CYS A 195 0.77 -7.46 22.55
C CYS A 195 1.86 -7.12 23.59
N ARG A 196 2.85 -6.32 23.19
CA ARG A 196 4.00 -5.87 24.00
C ARG A 196 4.16 -4.35 24.08
N PHE A 197 3.09 -3.59 23.85
CA PHE A 197 3.11 -2.13 23.92
C PHE A 197 3.73 -1.63 25.24
N ASP A 198 4.65 -0.67 25.15
CA ASP A 198 5.31 -0.06 26.29
C ASP A 198 5.14 1.48 26.27
N PRO A 199 4.42 2.08 27.23
CA PRO A 199 4.16 3.52 27.23
C PRO A 199 5.42 4.39 27.35
N THR A 200 6.58 3.82 27.67
CA THR A 200 7.86 4.55 27.68
C THR A 200 8.49 4.71 26.29
N ASN A 201 7.98 3.98 25.28
CA ASN A 201 8.52 3.89 23.93
C ASN A 201 7.64 4.57 22.86
N ILE A 202 6.68 5.39 23.29
CA ILE A 202 5.72 6.07 22.40
C ILE A 202 6.45 6.94 21.38
N GLY A 203 6.23 6.65 20.09
CA GLY A 203 6.70 7.43 18.96
C GLY A 203 5.71 8.51 18.51
N ALA A 204 4.41 8.25 18.62
CA ALA A 204 3.35 9.19 18.26
C ALA A 204 2.05 8.90 19.01
N THR A 205 1.15 9.88 19.01
CA THR A 205 -0.21 9.78 19.58
C THR A 205 -1.24 10.15 18.54
N ASP A 206 -2.47 9.67 18.73
CA ASP A 206 -3.63 9.97 17.89
C ASP A 206 -4.78 10.50 18.76
N THR A 207 -5.51 11.48 18.26
CA THR A 207 -6.67 12.09 18.92
C THR A 207 -8.00 11.77 18.20
N GLY A 208 -7.94 11.10 17.06
CA GLY A 208 -9.07 10.71 16.22
C GLY A 208 -8.68 10.77 14.74
N PHE A 209 -9.60 10.44 13.84
CA PHE A 209 -9.30 10.45 12.42
C PHE A 209 -10.40 11.16 11.63
N VAL A 210 -10.05 11.52 10.40
CA VAL A 210 -10.94 12.16 9.45
C VAL A 210 -11.03 11.27 8.22
N GLU A 211 -12.25 10.96 7.80
CA GLU A 211 -12.52 10.26 6.55
C GLU A 211 -12.69 11.26 5.41
N ILE A 212 -12.14 10.91 4.24
CA ILE A 212 -12.44 11.57 2.98
C ILE A 212 -13.78 11.02 2.49
N LYS A 213 -14.61 11.90 1.92
CA LYS A 213 -15.90 11.49 1.36
C LYS A 213 -15.71 10.38 0.32
N MET A 214 -16.39 9.26 0.54
CA MET A 214 -16.31 8.06 -0.30
C MET A 214 -16.42 8.40 -1.80
N GLY A 215 -15.41 7.99 -2.55
CA GLY A 215 -15.29 8.13 -4.01
C GLY A 215 -14.97 9.54 -4.51
N ASN A 216 -14.74 10.51 -3.61
CA ASN A 216 -14.48 11.89 -4.00
C ASN A 216 -12.99 12.17 -4.20
N GLU A 217 -12.51 12.00 -5.44
CA GLU A 217 -11.13 12.28 -5.81
C GLU A 217 -10.72 13.74 -5.60
N THR A 218 -11.64 14.70 -5.75
CA THR A 218 -11.36 16.11 -5.48
C THR A 218 -11.06 16.34 -4.00
N ASP A 219 -11.83 15.71 -3.10
CA ASP A 219 -11.59 15.81 -1.66
C ASP A 219 -10.29 15.09 -1.28
N LEU A 220 -9.99 13.93 -1.89
CA LEU A 220 -8.73 13.21 -1.68
C LEU A 220 -7.53 14.07 -2.11
N GLN A 221 -7.58 14.67 -3.29
CA GLN A 221 -6.53 15.57 -3.77
C GLN A 221 -6.35 16.77 -2.82
N ALA A 222 -7.45 17.39 -2.39
CA ALA A 222 -7.41 18.51 -1.45
C ALA A 222 -6.80 18.12 -0.10
N ALA A 223 -7.15 16.94 0.44
CA ALA A 223 -6.58 16.43 1.68
C ALA A 223 -5.08 16.15 1.52
N ILE A 224 -4.66 15.51 0.42
CA ILE A 224 -3.23 15.30 0.14
C ILE A 224 -2.47 16.63 0.08
N ALA A 225 -3.05 17.65 -0.56
CA ALA A 225 -2.40 18.95 -0.72
C ALA A 225 -2.29 19.75 0.58
N THR A 226 -3.30 19.66 1.45
CA THR A 226 -3.44 20.56 2.60
C THR A 226 -3.11 19.92 3.93
N ILE A 227 -3.18 18.58 4.03
CA ILE A 227 -3.00 17.84 5.27
C ILE A 227 -1.70 17.04 5.28
N GLY A 228 -1.44 16.26 4.24
CA GLY A 228 -0.27 15.37 4.22
C GLY A 228 -0.54 14.03 3.54
N PRO A 229 0.27 13.00 3.83
CA PRO A 229 0.01 11.63 3.40
C PRO A 229 -1.31 11.06 3.94
N ILE A 230 -2.12 10.46 3.08
CA ILE A 230 -3.46 9.94 3.37
C ILE A 230 -3.48 8.42 3.20
N SER A 231 -4.00 7.70 4.19
CA SER A 231 -4.23 6.26 4.08
C SER A 231 -5.37 6.01 3.09
N VAL A 232 -5.18 5.10 2.14
CA VAL A 232 -6.20 4.73 1.15
C VAL A 232 -6.28 3.22 0.97
N ALA A 233 -7.46 2.70 0.65
CA ALA A 233 -7.62 1.33 0.20
C ALA A 233 -7.86 1.27 -1.32
N ILE A 234 -7.35 0.22 -1.96
CA ILE A 234 -7.45 0.00 -3.40
C ILE A 234 -7.80 -1.46 -3.72
N ASP A 235 -8.27 -1.71 -4.94
CA ASP A 235 -8.23 -3.03 -5.58
C ASP A 235 -6.82 -3.30 -6.12
N ALA A 236 -6.07 -4.16 -5.43
CA ALA A 236 -4.75 -4.64 -5.86
C ALA A 236 -4.82 -6.10 -6.35
N SER A 237 -6.00 -6.55 -6.78
CA SER A 237 -6.24 -7.97 -7.11
C SER A 237 -5.65 -8.41 -8.45
N LYS A 238 -5.17 -7.49 -9.30
CA LYS A 238 -4.78 -7.82 -10.67
C LYS A 238 -3.33 -8.25 -10.77
N SER A 239 -3.03 -9.14 -11.71
CA SER A 239 -1.65 -9.52 -12.04
C SER A 239 -0.85 -8.31 -12.57
N SER A 240 -1.52 -7.37 -13.23
CA SER A 240 -0.91 -6.09 -13.64
C SER A 240 -0.45 -5.26 -12.44
N PHE A 241 -1.17 -5.28 -11.32
CA PHE A 241 -0.71 -4.65 -10.06
C PHE A 241 0.43 -5.44 -9.43
N GLN A 242 0.32 -6.76 -9.36
CA GLN A 242 1.36 -7.65 -8.83
C GLN A 242 2.73 -7.40 -9.47
N PHE A 243 2.76 -7.12 -10.78
CA PHE A 243 3.99 -6.92 -11.54
C PHE A 243 4.24 -5.48 -12.00
N TYR A 244 3.49 -4.51 -11.49
CA TYR A 244 3.71 -3.10 -11.83
C TYR A 244 5.19 -2.73 -11.66
N SER A 245 5.75 -1.99 -12.62
CA SER A 245 7.11 -1.46 -12.58
C SER A 245 7.14 0.06 -12.66
N SER A 246 6.56 0.65 -13.72
CA SER A 246 6.64 2.09 -13.95
C SER A 246 5.50 2.62 -14.83
N GLY A 247 5.34 3.95 -14.89
CA GLY A 247 4.27 4.62 -15.64
C GLY A 247 2.99 4.81 -14.83
N VAL A 248 1.95 5.38 -15.43
CA VAL A 248 0.66 5.62 -14.77
C VAL A 248 -0.19 4.37 -14.90
N TYR A 249 -0.42 3.69 -13.78
CA TYR A 249 -1.22 2.49 -13.69
C TYR A 249 -2.70 2.80 -13.92
N ASP A 250 -3.26 2.18 -14.95
CA ASP A 250 -4.67 2.26 -15.32
C ASP A 250 -5.15 0.88 -15.76
N GLU A 251 -6.00 0.25 -14.95
CA GLU A 251 -6.41 -1.14 -15.11
C GLU A 251 -7.94 -1.21 -15.24
N PRO A 252 -8.48 -1.42 -16.46
CA PRO A 252 -9.92 -1.38 -16.70
C PRO A 252 -10.74 -2.39 -15.88
N HIS A 253 -10.11 -3.46 -15.38
CA HIS A 253 -10.79 -4.50 -14.60
C HIS A 253 -10.73 -4.27 -13.09
N CYS A 254 -10.08 -3.21 -12.63
CA CYS A 254 -10.09 -2.81 -11.23
C CYS A 254 -11.52 -2.52 -10.75
N SER A 255 -11.83 -2.92 -9.52
CA SER A 255 -13.07 -2.56 -8.85
C SER A 255 -12.92 -1.20 -8.15
N THR A 256 -13.98 -0.40 -8.17
CA THR A 256 -14.07 0.81 -7.35
C THR A 256 -14.59 0.54 -5.93
N TYR A 257 -15.02 -0.69 -5.61
CA TYR A 257 -15.65 -1.04 -4.33
C TYR A 257 -15.18 -2.35 -3.70
N ILE A 258 -14.61 -3.29 -4.48
CA ILE A 258 -14.02 -4.52 -3.95
C ILE A 258 -12.54 -4.26 -3.70
N LEU A 259 -12.25 -3.65 -2.55
CA LEU A 259 -10.91 -3.26 -2.14
C LEU A 259 -10.29 -4.34 -1.26
N ASP A 260 -9.00 -4.61 -1.45
CA ASP A 260 -8.29 -5.68 -0.75
C ASP A 260 -6.90 -5.27 -0.23
N HIS A 261 -6.39 -4.09 -0.59
CA HIS A 261 -5.07 -3.63 -0.16
C HIS A 261 -5.09 -2.21 0.40
N GLY A 262 -4.34 -2.00 1.49
CA GLY A 262 -4.19 -0.70 2.15
C GLY A 262 -2.82 -0.10 1.83
N VAL A 263 -2.80 1.12 1.32
CA VAL A 263 -1.60 1.84 0.86
C VAL A 263 -1.64 3.30 1.33
N LEU A 264 -0.61 4.08 1.02
CA LEU A 264 -0.50 5.46 1.45
C LEU A 264 -0.34 6.39 0.24
N ALA A 265 -1.30 7.29 0.02
CA ALA A 265 -1.19 8.34 -0.97
C ALA A 265 -0.31 9.47 -0.43
N VAL A 266 0.86 9.68 -1.04
CA VAL A 266 1.90 10.63 -0.60
C VAL A 266 2.07 11.83 -1.52
N GLY A 267 1.20 11.97 -2.51
CA GLY A 267 1.31 13.04 -3.49
C GLY A 267 0.44 12.81 -4.71
N TYR A 268 0.54 13.72 -5.66
CA TYR A 268 -0.09 13.64 -6.96
C TYR A 268 0.64 14.53 -7.97
N GLY A 269 0.39 14.29 -9.25
CA GLY A 269 0.90 15.13 -10.33
C GLY A 269 0.21 14.81 -11.65
N THR A 270 0.87 15.23 -12.72
CA THR A 270 0.45 14.98 -14.11
C THR A 270 1.68 14.72 -14.97
N VAL A 271 1.63 13.71 -15.83
CA VAL A 271 2.68 13.42 -16.82
C VAL A 271 2.02 13.08 -18.14
N ASN A 272 2.45 13.68 -19.26
CA ASN A 272 1.88 13.42 -20.59
C ASN A 272 0.34 13.50 -20.63
N LEU A 273 -0.24 14.52 -19.98
CA LEU A 273 -1.69 14.73 -19.83
C LEU A 273 -2.43 13.66 -19.01
N GLN A 274 -1.71 12.76 -18.33
CA GLN A 274 -2.27 11.77 -17.43
C GLN A 274 -2.05 12.20 -15.98
N ASP A 275 -3.15 12.40 -15.28
CA ASP A 275 -3.15 12.68 -13.85
C ASP A 275 -2.86 11.40 -13.06
N TYR A 276 -2.06 11.52 -12.01
CA TYR A 276 -1.77 10.39 -11.14
C TYR A 276 -1.68 10.79 -9.66
N TYR A 277 -1.93 9.83 -8.78
CA TYR A 277 -1.52 9.82 -7.39
C TYR A 277 -0.17 9.12 -7.24
N ILE A 278 0.69 9.62 -6.34
CA ILE A 278 1.90 8.94 -5.91
C ILE A 278 1.54 8.10 -4.69
N VAL A 279 1.65 6.79 -4.82
CA VAL A 279 1.22 5.84 -3.78
C VAL A 279 2.42 5.03 -3.29
N LYS A 280 2.63 5.06 -1.97
CA LYS A 280 3.63 4.26 -1.26
C LYS A 280 3.04 2.89 -0.94
N ASN A 281 3.74 1.83 -1.34
CA ASN A 281 3.39 0.44 -1.04
C ASN A 281 4.23 -0.12 0.12
N SER A 282 3.89 -1.32 0.59
CA SER A 282 4.50 -2.03 1.73
C SER A 282 5.12 -3.37 1.33
N TRP A 283 5.59 -3.50 0.08
CA TRP A 283 6.14 -4.75 -0.46
C TRP A 283 7.64 -4.65 -0.79
N GLY A 284 8.37 -3.81 -0.05
CA GLY A 284 9.78 -3.58 -0.27
C GLY A 284 10.08 -2.78 -1.55
N THR A 285 11.35 -2.41 -1.71
CA THR A 285 11.81 -1.55 -2.82
C THR A 285 11.98 -2.30 -4.14
N ASN A 286 11.93 -3.63 -4.14
CA ASN A 286 12.03 -4.47 -5.33
C ASN A 286 10.72 -4.55 -6.13
N TRP A 287 9.61 -4.06 -5.56
CA TRP A 287 8.33 -3.98 -6.23
C TRP A 287 8.08 -2.55 -6.76
N GLY A 288 7.48 -2.42 -7.93
CA GLY A 288 7.11 -1.13 -8.50
C GLY A 288 8.28 -0.19 -8.74
N ASN A 289 7.99 1.10 -8.75
CA ASN A 289 8.98 2.15 -8.91
C ASN A 289 9.63 2.42 -7.55
N GLN A 290 10.58 1.57 -7.18
CA GLN A 290 11.29 1.62 -5.89
C GLN A 290 10.33 1.58 -4.69
N GLY A 291 9.30 0.73 -4.74
CA GLY A 291 8.26 0.59 -3.71
C GLY A 291 7.06 1.53 -3.88
N TYR A 292 7.06 2.38 -4.91
CA TYR A 292 5.95 3.28 -5.23
C TYR A 292 5.22 2.86 -6.50
N ILE A 293 4.00 3.34 -6.65
CA ILE A 293 3.19 3.26 -7.86
C ILE A 293 2.57 4.61 -8.17
N TRP A 294 2.48 4.95 -9.44
CA TRP A 294 1.63 6.04 -9.91
C TRP A 294 0.29 5.47 -10.33
N MET A 295 -0.77 5.76 -9.57
CA MET A 295 -2.12 5.31 -9.90
C MET A 295 -2.87 6.41 -10.63
N SER A 296 -3.63 6.07 -11.66
CA SER A 296 -4.46 7.03 -12.41
C SER A 296 -5.36 7.84 -11.46
N ARG A 297 -5.41 9.15 -11.68
CA ARG A 297 -6.21 10.12 -10.91
C ARG A 297 -7.21 10.81 -11.84
N ASN A 298 -8.34 11.25 -11.30
CA ASN A 298 -9.44 11.87 -12.04
C ASN A 298 -9.99 10.96 -13.14
N ASN A 299 -9.96 9.65 -12.89
CA ASN A 299 -10.36 8.63 -13.85
C ASN A 299 -11.34 7.66 -13.20
N HIS A 300 -12.53 8.18 -12.91
CA HIS A 300 -13.65 7.38 -12.39
C HIS A 300 -13.32 6.61 -11.10
N ASN A 301 -12.50 7.19 -10.21
CA ASN A 301 -12.07 6.57 -8.97
C ASN A 301 -11.40 5.19 -9.23
N GLN A 302 -10.46 5.16 -10.18
CA GLN A 302 -9.77 3.95 -10.63
C GLN A 302 -9.23 3.13 -9.45
N CYS A 303 -9.49 1.81 -9.47
CA CYS A 303 -9.20 0.87 -8.38
C CYS A 303 -9.75 1.28 -6.99
N GLY A 304 -10.71 2.21 -6.93
CA GLY A 304 -11.37 2.64 -5.71
C GLY A 304 -10.49 3.48 -4.78
N ILE A 305 -9.45 4.13 -5.29
CA ILE A 305 -8.45 4.84 -4.46
C ILE A 305 -9.04 5.91 -3.53
N ALA A 306 -10.17 6.53 -3.88
CA ALA A 306 -10.89 7.49 -3.05
C ALA A 306 -12.09 6.86 -2.31
N THR A 307 -12.34 5.56 -2.44
CA THR A 307 -13.50 4.88 -1.83
C THR A 307 -13.37 4.76 -0.31
N VAL A 308 -12.21 4.34 0.19
CA VAL A 308 -11.90 4.35 1.63
C VAL A 308 -10.58 5.07 1.80
N ALA A 309 -10.66 6.32 2.24
CA ALA A 309 -9.50 7.17 2.46
C ALA A 309 -9.66 7.94 3.77
N SER A 310 -8.61 7.99 4.58
CA SER A 310 -8.64 8.61 5.91
C SER A 310 -7.25 9.01 6.39
N TYR A 311 -7.20 9.89 7.38
CA TYR A 311 -5.96 10.31 8.03
C TYR A 311 -6.16 10.55 9.54
N PRO A 312 -5.13 10.29 10.37
CA PRO A 312 -5.19 10.51 11.82
C PRO A 312 -4.98 11.98 12.19
N LEU A 313 -5.30 12.33 13.44
CA LEU A 313 -5.13 13.66 14.00
C LEU A 313 -4.14 13.60 15.17
N VAL A 314 -3.00 14.28 15.03
CA VAL A 314 -1.94 14.32 16.07
C VAL A 314 -2.09 15.51 16.98
#